data_AF-A0A2V7U0N2-F1
#
_entry.id   AF-A0A2V7U0N2-F1
#
_cell.length_a   1.000
_cell.length_b   1.000
_cell.length_c   1.000
_cell.angle_alpha   90.00
_cell.angle_beta   90.00
_cell.angle_gamma   90.00
#
_symmetry.space_group_name_H-M   'P 1'
#
loop_
_entity.id
_entity.type
_entity.pdbx_description
1 polymer ?
#
loop_
_entity_poly.entity_id
_entity_poly.type
_entity_poly.pdbx_seq_one_letter_code
_entity_poly.pdbx_strand_id
1 'polypeptide(L)'
;MLVTRIPFWRLRQHGVVEEAVRGGSRRRIGGRDWPLPEPVRERMRGLLAPLGFDLMRPILVAEPEDENALEFRQDDGGDGD
;
A
#
# COMPACT_ATOMS: atom_id res chain seq x y z
N MET A 1 13.99 5.25 2.74
CA MET A 1 12.51 5.35 2.67
C MET A 1 12.03 4.58 1.45
N LEU A 2 11.28 3.50 1.63
CA LEU A 2 10.77 2.68 0.54
C LEU A 2 9.46 3.26 0.01
N VAL A 3 9.39 3.51 -1.30
CA VAL A 3 8.18 3.97 -1.98
C VAL A 3 7.96 3.14 -3.24
N THR A 4 6.73 2.66 -3.42
CA THR A 4 6.36 1.88 -4.60
C THR A 4 4.95 2.24 -5.03
N ARG A 5 4.75 2.37 -6.34
CA ARG A 5 3.42 2.61 -6.92
C ARG A 5 2.89 1.33 -7.51
N ILE A 6 1.72 0.91 -7.04
CA ILE A 6 1.08 -0.31 -7.49
C ILE A 6 -0.23 0.08 -8.19
N PRO A 7 -0.32 -0.15 -9.50
CA PRO A 7 -1.54 0.15 -10.25
C PRO A 7 -2.68 -0.80 -9.89
N PHE A 8 -3.92 -0.32 -10.02
CA PHE A 8 -5.13 -1.10 -9.67
C PHE A 8 -5.20 -2.44 -10.41
N TRP A 9 -4.76 -2.50 -11.66
CA TRP A 9 -4.74 -3.75 -12.42
C TRP A 9 -3.85 -4.82 -11.77
N ARG A 10 -2.74 -4.41 -11.14
CA ARG A 10 -1.81 -5.31 -10.46
C ARG A 10 -2.36 -5.76 -9.12
N LEU A 11 -3.06 -4.88 -8.39
CA LEU A 11 -3.80 -5.27 -7.18
C LEU A 11 -4.86 -6.33 -7.51
N ARG A 12 -5.62 -6.12 -8.58
CA ARG A 12 -6.66 -7.04 -9.05
C ARG A 12 -6.12 -8.41 -9.44
N GLN A 13 -4.91 -8.48 -10.02
CA GLN A 13 -4.23 -9.76 -10.31
C GLN A 13 -3.94 -10.58 -9.05
N HIS A 14 -3.74 -9.91 -7.91
CA HIS A 14 -3.54 -10.55 -6.60
C HIS A 14 -4.83 -10.70 -5.79
N GLY A 15 -6.00 -10.45 -6.39
CA GLY A 15 -7.30 -10.56 -5.71
C GLY A 15 -7.55 -9.46 -4.67
N VAL A 16 -6.83 -8.33 -4.79
CA VAL A 16 -6.99 -7.16 -3.92
C VAL A 16 -7.74 -6.08 -4.69
N VAL A 17 -8.87 -5.65 -4.16
CA VAL A 17 -9.63 -4.51 -4.67
C VAL A 17 -9.15 -3.23 -3.98
N GLU A 18 -9.16 -2.12 -4.70
CA GLU A 18 -8.79 -0.80 -4.20
C GLU A 18 -9.64 -0.42 -2.98
N GLU A 19 -10.94 -0.73 -3.01
CA GLU A 19 -11.85 -0.52 -1.88
C GLU A 19 -11.41 -1.25 -0.60
N ALA A 20 -10.77 -2.41 -0.72
CA ALA A 20 -10.23 -3.13 0.43
C ALA A 20 -9.02 -2.39 1.01
N VAL A 21 -8.14 -1.87 0.15
CA VAL A 21 -6.98 -1.04 0.56
C VAL A 21 -7.44 0.27 1.21
N ARG A 22 -8.54 0.86 0.72
CA ARG A 22 -9.18 2.05 1.29
C ARG A 22 -9.97 1.76 2.58
N GLY A 23 -10.16 0.50 2.94
CA GLY A 23 -10.88 0.09 4.16
C GLY A 23 -12.38 0.39 4.12
N GLY A 24 -13.03 0.25 2.95
CA GLY A 24 -14.48 0.42 2.77
C GLY A 24 -15.00 1.85 2.93
N SER A 25 -14.14 2.83 3.21
CA SER A 25 -14.53 4.22 3.32
C SER A 25 -14.23 4.97 2.02
N ARG A 26 -15.26 5.19 1.21
CA ARG A 26 -15.26 6.02 -0.03
C ARG A 26 -14.83 7.49 0.19
N ARG A 27 -14.39 7.85 1.41
CA ARG A 27 -14.27 9.23 1.91
C ARG A 27 -12.90 9.54 2.52
N ARG A 28 -11.84 8.85 2.09
CA ARG A 28 -10.47 9.33 2.33
C ARG A 28 -10.13 10.30 1.20
N ILE A 29 -10.02 11.57 1.58
CA ILE A 29 -9.74 12.72 0.72
C ILE A 29 -8.39 12.46 0.03
N GLY A 30 -8.31 12.66 -1.29
CA GLY A 30 -7.07 12.54 -2.05
C GLY A 30 -5.95 13.36 -1.40
N GLY A 31 -4.74 12.82 -1.39
CA GLY A 31 -3.56 13.51 -0.86
C GLY A 31 -3.23 13.29 0.62
N ARG A 32 -3.96 12.44 1.36
CA ARG A 32 -3.58 12.04 2.73
C ARG A 32 -3.14 10.58 2.76
N ASP A 33 -2.01 10.30 3.41
CA ASP A 33 -1.58 8.92 3.65
C ASP A 33 -2.41 8.26 4.77
N TRP A 34 -2.57 6.95 4.68
CA TRP A 34 -3.23 6.14 5.71
C TRP A 34 -2.54 4.79 5.88
N PRO A 35 -2.63 4.15 7.06
CA PRO A 35 -2.08 2.83 7.25
C PRO A 35 -2.83 1.78 6.43
N LEU A 36 -2.07 0.90 5.76
CA LEU A 36 -2.57 -0.28 5.06
C LEU A 36 -3.23 -1.23 6.08
N PRO A 37 -4.53 -1.53 5.93
CA PRO A 37 -5.21 -2.48 6.80
C PRO A 37 -4.50 -3.85 6.81
N GLU A 38 -4.31 -4.40 8.00
CA GLU A 38 -3.68 -5.71 8.24
C GLU A 38 -4.20 -6.86 7.34
N PRO A 39 -5.53 -7.07 7.18
CA PRO A 39 -6.01 -8.15 6.31
C PRO A 39 -5.63 -7.95 4.83
N VAL A 40 -5.45 -6.71 4.39
CA VAL A 40 -5.00 -6.41 3.03
C VAL A 40 -3.49 -6.56 2.92
N ARG A 41 -2.74 -6.16 3.95
CA ARG A 41 -1.30 -6.36 4.04
C ARG A 41 -0.93 -7.83 3.87
N GLU A 42 -1.62 -8.72 4.57
CA GLU A 42 -1.42 -10.17 4.47
C GLU A 42 -1.72 -10.70 3.06
N ARG A 43 -2.79 -10.25 2.42
CA ARG A 43 -3.10 -10.61 1.02
C ARG A 43 -2.07 -10.09 0.03
N MET A 44 -1.55 -8.90 0.29
CA MET A 44 -0.53 -8.25 -0.53
C MET A 44 0.88 -8.73 -0.22
N ARG A 45 1.08 -9.65 0.73
CA ARG A 45 2.40 -10.21 1.09
C ARG A 45 3.21 -10.65 -0.12
N GLY A 46 2.60 -11.41 -1.03
CA GLY A 46 3.26 -11.91 -2.24
C GLY A 46 3.66 -10.81 -3.23
N LEU A 47 3.09 -9.61 -3.10
CA LEU A 47 3.41 -8.45 -3.93
C LEU A 47 4.39 -7.50 -3.22
N LEU A 48 4.20 -7.27 -1.92
CA LEU A 48 4.94 -6.30 -1.12
C LEU A 48 6.31 -6.83 -0.64
N ALA A 49 6.36 -8.08 -0.18
CA ALA A 49 7.60 -8.71 0.28
C ALA A 49 8.73 -8.71 -0.78
N PRO A 50 8.49 -9.09 -2.06
CA PRO A 50 9.55 -9.02 -3.08
C PRO A 50 9.93 -7.59 -3.48
N LEU A 51 9.15 -6.58 -3.10
CA LEU A 51 9.46 -5.16 -3.30
C LEU A 51 10.26 -4.57 -2.12
N GLY A 52 10.57 -5.37 -1.10
CA GLY A 52 11.34 -4.94 0.07
C GLY A 52 10.50 -4.41 1.23
N PHE A 53 9.16 -4.49 1.16
CA PHE A 53 8.32 -4.06 2.27
C PHE A 53 8.33 -5.09 3.40
N ASP A 54 8.50 -4.60 4.61
CA ASP A 54 8.36 -5.36 5.84
C ASP A 54 6.89 -5.35 6.29
N LEU A 55 6.28 -6.52 6.39
CA LEU A 55 4.86 -6.65 6.77
C LEU A 55 4.63 -6.49 8.29
N MET A 56 5.68 -6.65 9.10
CA MET A 56 5.65 -6.41 10.55
C MET A 56 5.60 -4.90 10.84
N ARG A 57 6.16 -4.08 9.95
CA ARG A 57 6.14 -2.63 10.07
C ARG A 57 4.90 -2.01 9.43
N PRO A 58 4.44 -0.85 9.94
CA PRO A 58 3.34 -0.12 9.31
C PRO A 58 3.72 0.29 7.88
N ILE A 59 2.81 0.04 6.95
CA ILE A 59 2.90 0.47 5.56
C ILE A 59 1.84 1.55 5.37
N LEU A 60 2.24 2.72 4.90
CA LEU A 60 1.35 3.82 4.56
C LEU A 60 0.95 3.69 3.09
N VAL A 61 -0.28 4.09 2.79
CA VAL A 61 -0.83 4.12 1.44
C VAL A 61 -1.35 5.51 1.17
N ALA A 62 -1.03 6.05 0.01
CA ALA A 62 -1.59 7.28 -0.50
C ALA A 62 -2.23 7.04 -1.87
N GLU A 63 -3.30 7.76 -2.15
CA GLU A 63 -3.91 7.79 -3.47
C GLU A 63 -3.51 9.07 -4.20
N PRO A 64 -2.66 8.98 -5.23
CA PRO A 64 -2.39 10.11 -6.13
C PRO A 64 -3.66 10.50 -6.89
N GLU A 65 -3.87 11.81 -7.07
CA GLU A 65 -5.12 12.38 -7.62
C GLU A 65 -5.34 12.04 -9.12
N ASP A 66 -4.28 11.64 -9.83
CA ASP A 66 -4.29 11.50 -11.30
C ASP A 66 -3.80 10.13 -11.80
N GLU A 67 -3.57 9.16 -10.91
CA GLU A 67 -3.06 7.84 -11.29
C GLU A 67 -4.01 6.72 -10.85
N ASN A 68 -4.28 5.76 -11.75
CA ASN A 68 -5.00 4.52 -11.46
C ASN A 68 -4.13 3.55 -10.62
N ALA A 69 -3.53 4.06 -9.54
CA ALA A 69 -2.54 3.40 -8.72
C ALA A 69 -2.61 3.87 -7.27
N LEU A 70 -2.07 3.05 -6.37
CA LEU A 70 -1.85 3.39 -4.98
C LEU A 70 -0.34 3.47 -4.72
N GLU A 71 0.07 4.51 -4.02
CA GLU A 71 1.45 4.70 -3.57
C GLU A 71 1.60 4.07 -2.19
N PHE A 72 2.41 3.03 -2.08
CA PHE A 72 2.78 2.38 -0.84
C PHE A 72 4.10 2.96 -0.36
N ARG A 73 4.15 3.39 0.89
CA ARG A 73 5.31 3.99 1.53
C ARG A 73 5.59 3.27 2.83
N GLN A 74 6.84 2.95 3.05
CA GLN A 74 7.31 2.48 4.33
C GLN A 74 8.58 3.24 4.65
N ASP A 75 8.65 3.78 5.86
CA ASP A 75 9.92 4.28 6.33
C ASP A 75 10.87 3.08 6.39
N ASP A 76 11.88 3.13 5.55
CA ASP A 76 13.03 2.25 5.63
C ASP A 76 13.74 2.76 6.88
N GLY A 77 13.23 2.38 8.04
CA GLY A 77 13.89 2.71 9.30
C GLY A 77 15.21 2.01 9.16
N GLY A 78 16.22 2.81 8.83
CA GLY A 78 17.55 2.34 8.51
C GLY A 78 17.96 1.46 9.67
N ASP A 79 18.09 0.17 9.37
CA ASP A 79 19.03 -0.66 10.09
C ASP A 79 20.41 -0.14 9.66
N GLY A 80 20.77 0.99 10.29
CA GLY A 80 22.06 1.63 10.14
C GLY A 80 22.94 1.16 11.28
N ASP A 81 23.82 0.23 10.91
CA ASP A 81 25.02 -0.27 11.60
C ASP A 81 24.84 -1.42 12.61
#